data_AF-A0A9W8H728-F1
#
_entry.id   AF-A0A9W8H728-F1
#
_cell.length_a   1.000
_cell.length_b   1.000
_cell.length_c   1.000
_cell.angle_alpha   90.00
_cell.angle_beta   90.00
_cell.angle_gamma   90.00
#
_symmetry.space_group_name_H-M   'P 1'
#
loop_
_entity.id
_entity.type
_entity.pdbx_description
1 polymer ?
#
loop_
_entity_poly.entity_id
_entity_poly.type
_entity_poly.pdbx_seq_one_letter_code
_entity_poly.pdbx_strand_id
1 'polypeptide(L)'
;MNVAVGSRLRAVLTQRTRTVNRSLHTTSIAQVGRNKRKVNFKACAIKNRKEHAEIYDEQDRAYDIETVGDWEYDDHHTYGHLLLDNVRDVRKYVRLMKFEHPTLAQYARPFRVPSSEHVLRFERSVTMGDKTQAQDRKVVLRVRVAQLGLKGPELHKFLLLVGVRYDPQTDELKMSEDREATSLLNKKRLADTLNQLIGEAKKKDDMFGDVALDFTHRKYKHKMAFPEEWLPKTKAGEKL
;
A
#
# COMPACT_ATOMS: atom_id res chain seq x y z
N MET A 1 15.03 -73.98 13.39
CA MET A 1 13.61 -73.75 13.71
C MET A 1 13.16 -72.50 12.98
N ASN A 2 12.20 -72.65 12.06
CA ASN A 2 11.49 -71.53 11.41
C ASN A 2 10.75 -70.70 12.47
N VAL A 3 10.60 -69.39 12.22
CA VAL A 3 9.31 -68.66 12.15
C VAL A 3 9.58 -67.19 11.74
N ALA A 4 9.03 -66.84 10.58
CA ALA A 4 8.33 -65.60 10.18
C ALA A 4 8.92 -64.20 10.43
N VAL A 5 8.56 -63.12 9.73
CA VAL A 5 7.89 -62.77 8.45
C VAL A 5 8.13 -61.26 8.34
N GLY A 6 8.38 -60.76 7.13
CA GLY A 6 7.95 -59.42 6.71
C GLY A 6 8.80 -58.22 7.15
N SER A 7 9.59 -57.69 6.21
CA SER A 7 9.79 -56.24 6.12
C SER A 7 10.11 -55.76 4.70
N ARG A 8 9.05 -55.23 4.11
CA ARG A 8 8.92 -54.14 3.13
C ARG A 8 10.20 -53.61 2.47
N LEU A 9 10.24 -53.81 1.15
CA LEU A 9 11.10 -53.14 0.19
C LEU A 9 10.96 -51.61 0.26
N ARG A 10 12.10 -50.91 0.37
CA ARG A 10 12.23 -49.47 0.18
C ARG A 10 12.09 -49.14 -1.30
N ALA A 11 11.09 -48.32 -1.65
CA ALA A 11 11.06 -47.60 -2.92
C ALA A 11 11.38 -46.13 -2.65
N VAL A 12 12.55 -45.69 -3.12
CA VAL A 12 12.90 -44.27 -3.24
C VAL A 12 12.83 -43.93 -4.72
N LEU A 13 11.82 -43.15 -5.11
CA LEU A 13 11.84 -42.42 -6.38
C LEU A 13 11.07 -41.10 -6.24
N THR A 14 11.84 -40.07 -5.90
CA THR A 14 11.76 -38.71 -6.44
C THR A 14 10.41 -38.21 -6.96
N GLN A 15 9.64 -37.56 -6.08
CA GLN A 15 8.56 -36.67 -6.50
C GLN A 15 9.17 -35.36 -7.04
N ARG A 16 9.24 -35.25 -8.37
CA ARG A 16 9.45 -33.96 -9.05
C ARG A 16 8.16 -33.15 -8.96
N THR A 17 8.17 -32.10 -8.15
CA THR A 17 7.21 -31.00 -8.23
C THR A 17 7.43 -30.26 -9.54
N ARG A 18 6.59 -30.52 -10.55
CA ARG A 18 6.50 -29.65 -11.72
C ARG A 18 5.67 -28.42 -11.34
N THR A 19 6.36 -27.34 -10.98
CA THR A 19 5.84 -25.98 -11.07
C THR A 19 5.51 -25.71 -12.54
N VAL A 20 4.22 -25.64 -12.88
CA VAL A 20 3.80 -25.08 -14.18
C VAL A 20 3.86 -23.56 -14.05
N ASN A 21 5.04 -23.01 -14.32
CA ASN A 21 5.17 -21.62 -14.73
C ASN A 21 4.39 -21.47 -16.04
N ARG A 22 3.22 -20.81 -16.01
CA ARG A 22 2.60 -20.29 -17.24
C ARG A 22 3.38 -19.05 -17.66
N SER A 23 4.53 -19.26 -18.29
CA SER A 23 5.12 -18.24 -19.15
C SER A 23 4.20 -18.09 -20.36
N LEU A 24 3.43 -17.01 -20.39
CA LEU A 24 2.92 -16.46 -21.65
C LEU A 24 4.17 -16.08 -22.46
N HIS A 25 4.27 -16.59 -23.69
CA HIS A 25 5.39 -16.47 -24.65
C HIS A 25 6.16 -17.77 -24.89
N THR A 26 5.47 -18.74 -25.50
CA THR A 26 6.04 -19.58 -26.54
C THR A 26 5.06 -19.60 -27.71
N THR A 27 5.49 -19.02 -28.82
CA THR A 27 4.83 -19.13 -30.12
C THR A 27 4.98 -20.56 -30.61
N SER A 28 4.04 -21.43 -30.25
CA SER A 28 3.80 -22.64 -31.02
C SER A 28 3.04 -22.23 -32.27
N ILE A 29 3.79 -21.98 -33.34
CA ILE A 29 3.28 -22.12 -34.72
C ILE A 29 3.07 -23.63 -34.89
N ALA A 30 1.99 -24.15 -34.31
CA ALA A 30 1.42 -25.38 -34.80
C ALA A 30 0.94 -25.06 -36.21
N GLN A 31 1.42 -25.82 -37.19
CA GLN A 31 0.79 -25.95 -38.50
C GLN A 31 -0.60 -26.57 -38.29
N VAL A 32 -1.53 -25.79 -37.73
CA VAL A 32 -2.95 -26.03 -37.91
C VAL A 32 -3.14 -25.78 -39.40
N GLY A 33 -3.25 -26.87 -40.16
CA GLY A 33 -3.61 -26.80 -41.56
C GLY A 33 -4.72 -25.77 -41.69
N ARG A 34 -4.47 -24.71 -42.46
CA ARG A 34 -5.47 -23.71 -42.81
C ARG A 34 -6.49 -24.40 -43.71
N ASN A 35 -7.28 -25.31 -43.14
CA ASN A 35 -8.63 -25.51 -43.58
C ASN A 35 -9.26 -24.13 -43.45
N LYS A 36 -9.29 -23.39 -44.56
CA LYS A 36 -10.21 -22.28 -44.75
C LYS A 36 -11.61 -22.88 -44.68
N ARG A 37 -12.03 -23.31 -43.49
CA ARG A 37 -13.45 -23.43 -43.17
C ARG A 37 -13.94 -22.03 -43.46
N LYS A 38 -14.66 -21.87 -44.57
CA LYS A 38 -15.35 -20.62 -44.88
C LYS A 38 -16.33 -20.43 -43.72
N VAL A 39 -15.88 -19.73 -42.68
CA VAL A 39 -16.74 -19.40 -41.55
C VAL A 39 -17.73 -18.43 -42.16
N ASN A 40 -18.96 -18.89 -42.37
CA ASN A 40 -19.98 -18.04 -42.91
C ASN A 40 -20.35 -17.07 -41.80
N PHE A 41 -19.66 -15.92 -41.76
CA PHE A 41 -19.83 -14.90 -40.73
C PHE A 41 -21.29 -14.44 -40.63
N LYS A 42 -22.02 -14.43 -41.74
CA LYS A 42 -23.47 -14.16 -41.73
C LYS A 42 -24.24 -15.26 -40.99
N ALA A 43 -23.95 -16.54 -41.26
CA ALA A 43 -24.60 -17.65 -40.56
C ALA A 43 -24.23 -17.69 -39.06
N CYS A 44 -22.98 -17.39 -38.71
CA CYS A 44 -22.53 -17.28 -37.32
C CYS A 44 -23.25 -16.12 -36.59
N ALA A 45 -23.30 -14.94 -37.22
CA ALA A 45 -24.00 -13.78 -36.67
C ALA A 45 -25.52 -14.02 -36.51
N ILE A 46 -26.15 -14.70 -37.47
CA ILE A 46 -27.57 -15.07 -37.37
C ILE A 46 -27.80 -16.06 -36.22
N LYS A 47 -26.91 -17.05 -36.03
CA LYS A 47 -27.01 -18.00 -34.91
C LYS A 47 -26.83 -17.31 -33.57
N ASN A 48 -25.78 -16.51 -33.40
CA ASN A 48 -25.57 -15.77 -32.17
C ASN A 48 -26.73 -14.80 -31.89
N ARG A 49 -27.31 -14.16 -32.92
CA ARG A 49 -28.49 -13.29 -32.74
C ARG A 49 -29.71 -14.08 -32.26
N LYS A 50 -29.93 -15.29 -32.77
CA LYS A 50 -31.01 -16.17 -32.31
C LYS A 50 -30.78 -16.64 -30.88
N GLU A 51 -29.58 -17.11 -30.56
CA GLU A 51 -29.22 -17.54 -29.20
C GLU A 51 -29.38 -16.39 -28.20
N HIS A 52 -28.95 -15.17 -28.56
CA HIS A 52 -29.18 -13.99 -27.72
C HIS A 52 -30.68 -13.67 -27.60
N ALA A 53 -31.45 -13.73 -28.68
CA ALA A 53 -32.89 -13.50 -28.64
C ALA A 53 -33.61 -14.54 -27.77
N GLU A 54 -33.23 -15.81 -27.85
CA GLU A 54 -33.77 -16.89 -27.03
C GLU A 54 -33.49 -16.67 -25.54
N ILE A 55 -32.29 -16.18 -25.18
CA ILE A 55 -31.96 -15.82 -23.80
C ILE A 55 -32.85 -14.67 -23.28
N TYR A 56 -33.12 -13.66 -24.11
CA TYR A 56 -34.03 -12.58 -23.72
C TYR A 56 -35.49 -13.08 -23.62
N ASP A 57 -35.95 -13.89 -24.57
CA ASP A 57 -37.29 -14.48 -24.53
C ASP A 57 -37.49 -15.40 -23.32
N GLU A 58 -36.47 -16.15 -22.91
CA GLU A 58 -36.50 -16.97 -21.70
C GLU A 58 -36.53 -16.13 -20.43
N GLN A 59 -35.78 -15.02 -20.39
CA GLN A 59 -35.83 -14.07 -19.28
C GLN A 59 -37.20 -13.40 -19.19
N ASP A 60 -37.75 -12.94 -20.31
CA ASP A 60 -39.05 -12.28 -20.37
C ASP A 60 -40.18 -13.25 -19.96
N ARG A 61 -40.14 -14.51 -20.41
CA ARG A 61 -41.09 -15.55 -19.95
C ARG A 61 -41.00 -15.82 -18.45
N ALA A 62 -39.82 -15.74 -17.86
CA ALA A 62 -39.64 -15.99 -16.42
C ALA A 62 -40.25 -14.87 -15.56
N TYR A 63 -40.43 -13.66 -16.11
CA TYR A 63 -41.04 -12.52 -15.44
C TYR A 63 -42.40 -12.13 -16.02
N ASP A 64 -42.98 -12.98 -16.88
CA ASP A 64 -44.27 -12.74 -17.50
C ASP A 64 -45.38 -12.86 -16.45
N ILE A 65 -46.18 -11.81 -16.30
CA ILE A 65 -47.19 -11.66 -15.24
C ILE A 65 -48.25 -12.76 -15.32
N GLU A 66 -48.53 -13.26 -16.53
CA GLU A 66 -49.49 -14.34 -16.76
C GLU A 66 -48.93 -15.73 -16.41
N THR A 67 -47.60 -15.88 -16.39
CA THR A 67 -46.91 -17.16 -16.14
C THR A 67 -46.41 -17.28 -14.71
N VAL A 68 -46.07 -16.16 -14.06
CA VAL A 68 -45.72 -16.14 -12.62
C VAL A 68 -46.94 -16.47 -11.77
N GLY A 69 -46.74 -17.25 -10.72
CA GLY A 69 -47.82 -17.56 -9.77
C GLY A 69 -48.30 -16.31 -9.02
N ASP A 70 -49.49 -16.42 -8.42
CA ASP A 70 -50.04 -15.38 -7.55
C ASP A 70 -49.07 -15.09 -6.38
N TRP A 71 -49.03 -13.83 -5.96
CA TRP A 71 -48.16 -13.40 -4.86
C TRP A 71 -48.67 -13.89 -3.49
N GLU A 72 -47.89 -14.74 -2.82
CA GLU A 72 -48.26 -15.35 -1.53
C GLU A 72 -47.82 -14.54 -0.28
N TYR A 73 -47.28 -13.33 -0.46
CA TYR A 73 -46.72 -12.51 0.65
C TYR A 73 -45.58 -13.19 1.43
N ASP A 74 -44.82 -14.06 0.77
CA ASP A 74 -43.75 -14.87 1.34
C ASP A 74 -42.35 -14.26 1.17
N ASP A 75 -42.20 -13.25 0.32
CA ASP A 75 -40.91 -12.56 0.09
C ASP A 75 -40.99 -11.03 0.23
N HIS A 76 -39.85 -10.33 0.17
CA HIS A 76 -39.79 -8.88 0.20
C HIS A 76 -39.42 -8.31 -1.18
N HIS A 77 -39.75 -7.03 -1.42
CA HIS A 77 -39.22 -6.32 -2.59
C HIS A 77 -37.68 -6.16 -2.50
N THR A 78 -37.02 -5.83 -3.60
CA THR A 78 -35.55 -5.69 -3.67
C THR A 78 -34.96 -4.79 -2.58
N TYR A 79 -35.60 -3.64 -2.28
CA TYR A 79 -35.14 -2.77 -1.18
C TYR A 79 -35.25 -3.41 0.21
N GLY A 80 -36.22 -4.30 0.42
CA GLY A 80 -36.39 -5.04 1.66
C GLY A 80 -35.25 -6.03 1.86
N HIS A 81 -34.87 -6.76 0.81
CA HIS A 81 -33.67 -7.60 0.84
C HIS A 81 -32.40 -6.81 1.11
N LEU A 82 -32.22 -5.67 0.44
CA LEU A 82 -31.05 -4.81 0.67
C LEU A 82 -30.97 -4.34 2.13
N LEU A 83 -32.11 -3.99 2.73
CA LEU A 83 -32.17 -3.63 4.15
C LEU A 83 -31.83 -4.82 5.06
N LEU A 84 -32.37 -6.01 4.76
CA LEU A 84 -32.06 -7.23 5.51
C LEU A 84 -30.57 -7.60 5.42
N ASP A 85 -29.95 -7.43 4.26
CA ASP A 85 -28.52 -7.66 4.06
C ASP A 85 -27.65 -6.68 4.84
N ASN A 86 -28.01 -5.40 4.86
CA ASN A 86 -27.36 -4.42 5.73
C ASN A 86 -27.44 -4.83 7.22
N VAL A 87 -28.60 -5.31 7.67
CA VAL A 87 -28.78 -5.80 9.04
C VAL A 87 -27.90 -7.03 9.30
N ARG A 88 -27.79 -7.96 8.34
CA ARG A 88 -26.92 -9.15 8.43
C ARG A 88 -25.45 -8.75 8.52
N ASP A 89 -25.01 -7.77 7.74
CA ASP A 89 -23.65 -7.25 7.78
C ASP A 89 -23.31 -6.59 9.11
N VAL A 90 -24.20 -5.74 9.63
CA VAL A 90 -24.03 -5.14 10.97
C VAL A 90 -23.91 -6.24 12.03
N ARG A 91 -24.79 -7.24 12.00
CA ARG A 91 -24.75 -8.37 12.95
C ARG A 91 -23.47 -9.19 12.84
N LYS A 92 -22.94 -9.35 11.62
CA LYS A 92 -21.64 -9.99 11.37
C LYS A 92 -20.52 -9.21 12.08
N TYR A 93 -20.44 -7.89 11.90
CA TYR A 93 -19.42 -7.07 12.58
C TYR A 93 -19.59 -7.05 14.10
N VAL A 94 -20.83 -7.00 14.62
CA VAL A 94 -21.08 -7.12 16.07
C VAL A 94 -20.59 -8.45 16.63
N ARG A 95 -20.77 -9.55 15.89
CA ARG A 95 -20.25 -10.86 16.26
C ARG A 95 -18.71 -10.87 16.28
N LEU A 96 -18.07 -10.32 15.23
CA LEU A 96 -16.61 -10.18 15.17
C LEU A 96 -16.08 -9.37 16.36
N MET A 97 -16.71 -8.24 16.69
CA MET A 97 -16.33 -7.43 17.85
C MET A 97 -16.48 -8.17 19.18
N LYS A 98 -17.53 -8.98 19.34
CA LYS A 98 -17.76 -9.69 20.60
C LYS A 98 -16.83 -10.88 20.79
N PHE A 99 -16.59 -11.66 19.74
CA PHE A 99 -15.91 -12.95 19.86
C PHE A 99 -14.47 -12.95 19.34
N GLU A 100 -14.17 -12.22 18.26
CA GLU A 100 -12.84 -12.22 17.65
C GLU A 100 -11.98 -11.05 18.13
N HIS A 101 -12.56 -9.87 18.35
CA HIS A 101 -11.77 -8.71 18.79
C HIS A 101 -11.03 -8.92 20.12
N PRO A 102 -11.61 -9.57 21.16
CA PRO A 102 -10.89 -9.84 22.40
C PRO A 102 -9.72 -10.80 22.23
N THR A 103 -9.73 -11.69 21.22
CA THR A 103 -8.62 -12.62 20.98
C THR A 103 -7.40 -11.88 20.41
N LEU A 104 -7.61 -10.76 19.70
CA LEU A 104 -6.52 -9.93 19.18
C LEU A 104 -5.67 -9.27 20.28
N ALA A 105 -6.22 -9.10 21.48
CA ALA A 105 -5.48 -8.56 22.63
C ALA A 105 -4.24 -9.41 22.98
N GLN A 106 -4.27 -10.71 22.69
CA GLN A 106 -3.14 -11.63 22.91
C GLN A 106 -1.93 -11.30 22.04
N TYR A 107 -2.13 -10.63 20.90
CA TYR A 107 -1.07 -10.25 19.97
C TYR A 107 -0.65 -8.78 20.11
N ALA A 108 -1.27 -8.03 21.02
CA ALA A 108 -0.93 -6.63 21.27
C ALA A 108 0.47 -6.51 21.85
N ARG A 109 1.26 -5.56 21.32
CA ARG A 109 2.60 -5.22 21.82
C ARG A 109 2.56 -3.79 22.36
N PRO A 110 3.05 -3.51 23.59
CA PRO A 110 3.08 -2.15 24.11
C PRO A 110 4.05 -1.29 23.28
N PHE A 111 3.68 -0.03 23.08
CA PHE A 111 4.54 0.93 22.39
C PHE A 111 5.80 1.18 23.23
N ARG A 112 6.97 1.05 22.60
CA ARG A 112 8.28 1.40 23.18
C ARG A 112 8.82 2.60 22.44
N VAL A 113 9.13 3.66 23.17
CA VAL A 113 9.74 4.87 22.62
C VAL A 113 11.11 4.50 22.03
N PRO A 114 11.45 4.98 20.81
CA PRO A 114 12.76 4.73 20.23
C PRO A 114 13.87 5.37 21.08
N SER A 115 15.01 4.67 21.21
CA SER A 115 16.22 5.19 21.85
C SER A 115 16.77 6.42 21.13
N SER A 116 17.57 7.23 21.83
CA SER A 116 18.26 8.39 21.24
C SER A 116 19.20 8.04 20.09
N GLU A 117 19.62 6.78 19.97
CA GLU A 117 20.43 6.28 18.84
C GLU A 117 19.62 6.20 17.53
N HIS A 118 18.29 6.07 17.62
CA HIS A 118 17.40 5.93 16.47
C HIS A 118 16.97 7.30 15.94
N VAL A 119 17.92 8.00 15.33
CA VAL A 119 17.75 9.37 14.80
C VAL A 119 16.96 9.43 13.49
N LEU A 120 16.96 8.34 12.70
CA LEU A 120 16.38 8.32 11.35
C LEU A 120 14.89 7.95 11.37
N ARG A 121 14.04 8.77 10.74
CA ARG A 121 12.61 8.47 10.51
C ARG A 121 12.38 8.13 9.04
N PHE A 122 11.94 6.90 8.75
CA PHE A 122 11.53 6.48 7.41
C PHE A 122 10.00 6.41 7.31
N GLU A 123 9.44 7.07 6.30
CA GLU A 123 8.01 7.05 5.97
C GLU A 123 7.81 6.27 4.67
N ARG A 124 6.86 5.34 4.67
CA ARG A 124 6.42 4.57 3.49
C ARG A 124 4.90 4.55 3.43
N SER A 125 4.33 4.68 2.24
CA SER A 125 2.93 4.43 1.97
C SER A 125 2.73 2.97 1.55
N VAL A 126 1.59 2.39 1.93
CA VAL A 126 1.13 1.10 1.40
C VAL A 126 -0.34 1.23 1.12
N THR A 127 -0.72 0.92 -0.11
CA THR A 127 -2.12 0.90 -0.50
C THR A 127 -2.66 -0.51 -0.37
N MET A 128 -3.74 -0.65 0.41
CA MET A 128 -4.35 -1.94 0.67
C MET A 128 -5.21 -2.36 -0.53
N GLY A 129 -5.01 -3.58 -1.03
CA GLY A 129 -5.79 -4.16 -2.12
C GLY A 129 -5.10 -4.09 -3.49
N ASP A 130 -4.37 -3.03 -3.79
CA ASP A 130 -3.67 -2.84 -5.07
C ASP A 130 -2.15 -2.85 -4.87
N LYS A 131 -1.49 -3.89 -5.40
CA LYS A 131 -0.04 -4.08 -5.29
C LYS A 131 0.76 -3.39 -6.40
N THR A 132 0.09 -2.80 -7.38
CA THR A 132 0.73 -2.24 -8.58
C THR A 132 0.96 -0.74 -8.48
N GLN A 133 0.53 -0.11 -7.39
CA GLN A 133 0.64 1.32 -7.22
C GLN A 133 2.09 1.77 -7.15
N ALA A 134 2.47 2.64 -8.08
CA ALA A 134 3.82 3.19 -8.15
C ALA A 134 4.20 3.99 -6.88
N GLN A 135 3.23 4.48 -6.11
CA GLN A 135 3.49 5.25 -4.89
C GLN A 135 4.07 4.40 -3.75
N ASP A 136 3.77 3.09 -3.72
CA ASP A 136 4.17 2.20 -2.62
C ASP A 136 5.67 1.89 -2.59
N ARG A 137 6.37 2.12 -3.71
CA ARG A 137 7.84 1.95 -3.80
C ARG A 137 8.59 3.16 -3.22
N LYS A 138 7.95 4.34 -3.16
CA LYS A 138 8.57 5.57 -2.67
C LYS A 138 8.85 5.49 -1.18
N VAL A 139 10.03 5.92 -0.78
CA VAL A 139 10.41 6.07 0.64
C VAL A 139 10.84 7.50 0.90
N VAL A 140 10.43 8.04 2.04
CA VAL A 140 10.86 9.37 2.50
C VAL A 140 11.68 9.20 3.77
N LEU A 141 12.88 9.76 3.79
CA LEU A 141 13.72 9.89 4.96
C LEU A 141 13.57 11.29 5.56
N ARG A 142 13.46 11.33 6.88
CA ARG A 142 13.46 12.55 7.68
C ARG A 142 14.41 12.42 8.86
N VAL A 143 15.21 13.45 9.07
CA VAL A 143 16.29 13.48 10.06
C VAL A 143 16.44 14.88 10.59
N ARG A 144 16.63 15.06 11.90
CA ARG A 144 17.05 16.37 12.44
C ARG A 144 18.55 16.53 12.30
N VAL A 145 19.01 17.64 11.74
CA VAL A 145 20.44 17.85 11.47
C VAL A 145 21.24 17.93 12.77
N ALA A 146 20.69 18.56 13.82
CA ALA A 146 21.32 18.60 15.15
C ALA A 146 21.62 17.21 15.74
N GLN A 147 20.86 16.18 15.38
CA GLN A 147 21.04 14.81 15.90
C GLN A 147 22.12 14.01 15.15
N LEU A 148 22.65 14.52 14.04
CA LEU A 148 23.72 13.86 13.26
C LEU A 148 25.11 14.00 13.89
N GLY A 149 25.27 14.88 14.89
CA GLY A 149 26.53 15.06 15.62
C GLY A 149 27.63 15.81 14.84
N LEU A 150 27.28 16.49 13.74
CA LEU A 150 28.18 17.35 12.97
C LEU A 150 28.34 18.71 13.66
N LYS A 151 29.55 19.29 13.65
CA LYS A 151 29.86 20.55 14.35
C LYS A 151 30.54 21.57 13.45
N GLY A 152 30.23 22.85 13.67
CA GLY A 152 30.92 24.00 13.08
C GLY A 152 31.07 23.91 11.54
N PRO A 153 32.30 23.79 11.02
CA PRO A 153 32.55 23.76 9.57
C PRO A 153 31.99 22.51 8.88
N GLU A 154 31.97 21.35 9.54
CA GLU A 154 31.42 20.11 8.96
C GLU A 154 29.90 20.22 8.77
N LEU A 155 29.21 20.83 9.74
CA LEU A 155 27.78 21.08 9.66
C LEU A 155 27.47 22.08 8.54
N HIS A 156 28.25 23.16 8.45
CA HIS A 156 28.11 24.15 7.39
C HIS A 156 28.23 23.51 5.99
N LYS A 157 29.30 22.73 5.78
CA LYS A 157 29.51 21.96 4.55
C LYS A 157 28.36 20.99 4.27
N PHE A 158 27.89 20.27 5.29
CA PHE A 158 26.75 19.35 5.14
C PHE A 158 25.48 20.06 4.66
N LEU A 159 25.17 21.23 5.25
CA LEU A 159 24.01 22.01 4.85
C LEU A 159 24.11 22.52 3.41
N LEU A 160 25.31 22.94 2.98
CA LEU A 160 25.55 23.33 1.58
C LEU A 160 25.34 22.15 0.61
N LEU A 161 25.83 20.96 0.94
CA LEU A 161 25.65 19.76 0.10
C LEU A 161 24.19 19.32 0.00
N VAL A 162 23.44 19.50 1.08
CA VAL A 162 22.01 19.15 1.15
C VAL A 162 21.14 20.13 0.37
N GLY A 163 21.46 21.43 0.43
CA GLY A 163 20.75 22.51 -0.24
C GLY A 163 19.26 22.56 0.12
N VAL A 164 18.40 22.57 -0.91
CA VAL A 164 16.93 22.75 -0.81
C VAL A 164 16.23 21.69 0.07
N ARG A 165 16.88 20.55 0.33
CA ARG A 165 16.32 19.46 1.13
C ARG A 165 16.31 19.76 2.64
N TYR A 166 17.08 20.76 3.09
CA TYR A 166 17.10 21.22 4.47
C TYR A 166 16.00 22.26 4.72
N ASP A 167 15.30 22.15 5.85
CA ASP A 167 14.37 23.16 6.34
C ASP A 167 14.96 23.92 7.53
N PRO A 168 15.35 25.21 7.35
CA PRO A 168 15.94 26.01 8.43
C PRO A 168 15.00 26.28 9.61
N GLN A 169 13.67 26.21 9.41
CA GLN A 169 12.72 26.50 10.47
C GLN A 169 12.54 25.33 11.45
N THR A 170 12.64 24.11 10.94
CA THR A 170 12.36 22.88 11.71
C THR A 170 13.62 22.08 12.01
N ASP A 171 14.77 22.50 11.46
CA ASP A 171 16.03 21.77 11.46
C ASP A 171 15.92 20.34 10.91
N GLU A 172 14.94 20.10 10.01
CA GLU A 172 14.66 18.79 9.43
C GLU A 172 15.23 18.69 8.01
N LEU A 173 16.08 17.70 7.79
CA LEU A 173 16.45 17.20 6.48
C LEU A 173 15.35 16.26 5.98
N LYS A 174 14.78 16.55 4.81
CA LYS A 174 13.80 15.68 4.15
C LYS A 174 14.27 15.31 2.76
N MET A 175 14.40 14.01 2.50
CA MET A 175 14.70 13.50 1.16
C MET A 175 13.89 12.23 0.85
N SER A 176 13.60 12.00 -0.42
CA SER A 176 12.83 10.84 -0.85
C SER A 176 13.43 10.21 -2.08
N GLU A 177 13.30 8.89 -2.18
CA GLU A 177 13.75 8.13 -3.34
C GLU A 177 12.62 7.24 -3.85
N ASP A 178 12.49 7.18 -5.18
CA ASP A 178 11.46 6.41 -5.89
C ASP A 178 12.02 5.72 -7.16
N ARG A 179 13.35 5.67 -7.30
CA ARG A 179 13.98 5.18 -8.53
C ARG A 179 13.95 3.67 -8.66
N GLU A 180 14.07 2.98 -7.54
CA GLU A 180 14.23 1.53 -7.50
C GLU A 180 12.86 0.84 -7.49
N ALA A 181 12.81 -0.39 -7.99
CA ALA A 181 11.56 -1.14 -8.11
C ALA A 181 10.88 -1.44 -6.76
N THR A 182 11.67 -1.61 -5.70
CA THR A 182 11.19 -2.03 -4.36
C THR A 182 11.47 -0.97 -3.31
N SER A 183 10.52 -0.73 -2.41
CA SER A 183 10.69 0.22 -1.29
C SER A 183 11.87 -0.10 -0.38
N LEU A 184 12.20 -1.38 -0.16
CA LEU A 184 13.39 -1.77 0.60
C LEU A 184 14.69 -1.28 -0.07
N LEU A 185 14.76 -1.35 -1.41
CA LEU A 185 15.94 -0.91 -2.16
C LEU A 185 16.04 0.62 -2.15
N ASN A 186 14.91 1.33 -2.31
CA ASN A 186 14.85 2.79 -2.14
C ASN A 186 15.27 3.22 -0.73
N LYS A 187 14.84 2.50 0.32
CA LYS A 187 15.27 2.74 1.71
C LYS A 187 16.78 2.58 1.87
N LYS A 188 17.35 1.50 1.31
CA LYS A 188 18.80 1.25 1.35
C LYS A 188 19.56 2.38 0.66
N ARG A 189 19.14 2.75 -0.56
CA ARG A 189 19.74 3.84 -1.34
C ARG A 189 19.68 5.19 -0.60
N LEU A 190 18.59 5.47 0.12
CA LEU A 190 18.50 6.65 1.00
C LEU A 190 19.50 6.61 2.17
N ALA A 191 19.72 5.44 2.76
CA ALA A 191 20.72 5.28 3.81
C ALA A 191 22.15 5.45 3.26
N ASP A 192 22.45 4.85 2.12
CA ASP A 192 23.76 4.95 1.46
C ASP A 192 24.07 6.40 1.06
N THR A 193 23.09 7.11 0.49
CA THR A 193 23.23 8.54 0.14
C THR A 193 23.42 9.42 1.38
N LEU A 194 22.71 9.16 2.49
CA LEU A 194 22.95 9.90 3.74
C LEU A 194 24.37 9.64 4.25
N ASN A 195 24.83 8.39 4.23
CA ASN A 195 26.19 8.05 4.65
C ASN A 195 27.25 8.71 3.77
N GLN A 196 27.01 8.79 2.46
CA GLN A 196 27.87 9.53 1.53
C GLN A 196 27.91 11.02 1.89
N LEU A 197 26.76 11.66 2.13
CA LEU A 197 26.69 13.07 2.54
C LEU A 197 27.44 13.34 3.84
N ILE A 198 27.29 12.47 4.84
CA ILE A 198 28.03 12.57 6.11
C ILE A 198 29.53 12.34 5.89
N GLY A 199 29.89 11.40 5.01
CA GLY A 199 31.28 11.15 4.60
C GLY A 199 31.91 12.38 3.97
N GLU A 200 31.26 12.97 2.97
CA GLU A 200 31.73 14.20 2.30
C GLU A 200 31.85 15.38 3.28
N ALA A 201 30.88 15.54 4.20
CA ALA A 201 30.92 16.59 5.20
C ALA A 201 32.14 16.50 6.13
N LYS A 202 32.60 15.28 6.45
CA LYS A 202 33.78 15.04 7.31
C LYS A 202 35.12 15.11 6.57
N LYS A 203 35.13 15.09 5.23
CA LYS A 203 36.38 15.21 4.45
C LYS A 203 36.94 16.61 4.59
N LYS A 204 38.15 16.71 5.16
CA LYS A 204 38.89 17.96 5.47
C LYS A 204 39.48 18.71 4.26
N ASP A 205 39.08 18.34 3.05
CA ASP A 205 39.67 18.89 1.81
C ASP A 205 39.21 20.35 1.61
N ASP A 206 37.99 20.54 1.10
CA ASP A 206 37.34 21.85 1.02
C ASP A 206 36.21 21.97 2.07
N MET A 207 36.24 22.99 2.91
CA MET A 207 35.26 23.25 3.98
C MET A 207 34.19 24.28 3.60
N PHE A 208 34.29 24.89 2.40
CA PHE A 208 33.34 25.89 1.89
C PHE A 208 33.04 27.00 2.90
N GLY A 209 34.07 27.55 3.57
CA GLY A 209 33.88 28.60 4.58
C GLY A 209 33.53 29.97 4.00
N ASP A 210 33.79 30.16 2.71
CA ASP A 210 33.53 31.36 1.92
C ASP A 210 32.11 31.43 1.34
N VAL A 211 31.43 30.29 1.21
CA VAL A 211 30.09 30.20 0.62
C VAL A 211 29.02 30.34 1.69
N ALA A 212 28.16 31.36 1.63
CA ALA A 212 27.05 31.51 2.57
C ALA A 212 25.94 30.46 2.33
N LEU A 213 25.22 30.09 3.40
CA LEU A 213 24.06 29.21 3.31
C LEU A 213 22.89 29.90 2.59
N ASP A 214 22.33 29.20 1.60
CA ASP A 214 21.14 29.66 0.87
C ASP A 214 19.85 29.12 1.52
N PHE A 215 18.95 30.03 1.87
CA PHE A 215 17.63 29.74 2.44
C PHE A 215 16.46 30.23 1.58
N THR A 216 16.73 30.68 0.34
CA THR A 216 15.74 31.30 -0.55
C THR A 216 14.61 30.34 -0.94
N HIS A 217 14.84 29.03 -0.94
CA HIS A 217 13.82 28.02 -1.25
C HIS A 217 12.70 27.97 -0.21
N ARG A 218 12.96 28.40 1.04
CA ARG A 218 12.00 28.31 2.12
C ARG A 218 11.33 29.66 2.38
N LYS A 219 10.06 29.77 1.97
CA LYS A 219 9.22 30.94 2.28
C LYS A 219 8.73 30.88 3.73
N TYR A 220 9.15 31.84 4.55
CA TYR A 220 8.68 31.99 5.93
C TYR A 220 7.19 32.37 5.94
N LYS A 221 6.37 31.57 6.62
CA LYS A 221 4.96 31.91 6.89
C LYS A 221 4.89 32.54 8.27
N HIS A 222 4.57 33.83 8.33
CA HIS A 222 4.36 34.53 9.59
C HIS A 222 3.09 34.00 10.26
N LYS A 223 3.23 33.52 11.50
CA LYS A 223 2.11 33.11 12.34
C LYS A 223 1.74 34.30 13.22
N MET A 224 0.65 34.96 12.90
CA MET A 224 0.09 36.00 13.77
C MET A 224 -0.46 35.32 15.02
N ALA A 225 0.00 35.76 16.19
CA ALA A 225 -0.58 35.37 17.47
C ALA A 225 -1.66 36.39 17.87
N PHE A 226 -2.62 35.95 18.68
CA PHE A 226 -3.57 36.88 19.29
C PHE A 226 -2.80 37.82 20.22
N PRO A 227 -2.97 39.16 20.11
CA PRO A 227 -2.28 40.10 20.98
C PRO A 227 -2.62 39.85 22.45
N GLU A 228 -1.59 39.69 23.29
CA GLU A 228 -1.78 39.48 24.74
C GLU A 228 -2.47 40.66 25.39
N GLU A 229 -2.29 41.87 24.87
CA GLU A 229 -2.91 43.10 25.36
C GLU A 229 -4.45 43.10 25.27
N TRP A 230 -5.01 42.30 24.36
CA TRP A 230 -6.46 42.16 24.18
C TRP A 230 -7.05 41.07 25.07
N LEU A 231 -6.21 40.31 25.78
CA LEU A 231 -6.70 39.38 26.77
C LEU A 231 -7.37 40.18 27.91
N PRO A 232 -8.55 39.74 28.37
CA PRO A 232 -9.20 40.40 29.50
C PRO A 232 -8.25 40.35 30.71
N LYS A 233 -8.03 41.51 31.34
CA LYS A 233 -7.17 41.65 32.53
C LYS A 233 -7.71 40.90 33.74
N THR A 234 -9.02 40.64 33.76
CA THR A 234 -9.70 39.91 34.82
C THR A 234 -9.65 38.42 34.53
N LYS A 235 -9.21 37.62 35.50
CA LYS A 235 -9.24 36.16 35.38
C LYS A 235 -10.70 35.71 35.27
N ALA A 236 -10.99 34.86 34.28
CA ALA A 236 -12.30 34.24 34.13
C ALA A 236 -12.68 33.48 35.41
N GLY A 237 -13.51 34.08 36.26
CA GLY A 237 -13.96 33.49 37.53
C GLY A 237 -14.18 34.45 38.70
N GLU A 238 -13.60 35.66 38.69
CA GLU A 238 -13.95 36.69 39.67
C GLU A 238 -15.27 37.36 39.26
N LYS A 239 -16.38 36.90 39.86
CA LYS A 239 -17.64 37.62 39.81
C LYS A 239 -17.46 38.96 40.52
N LEU A 240 -17.94 40.02 39.87
CA LEU A 240 -18.15 41.35 40.46
C LEU A 240 -19.01 41.26 41.73
#